data_AF-A0A929YID4-F1
#
_entry.id   AF-A0A929YID4-F1
#
_cell.length_a   1.000
_cell.length_b   1.000
_cell.length_c   1.000
_cell.angle_alpha   90.00
_cell.angle_beta   90.00
_cell.angle_gamma   90.00
#
_symmetry.space_group_name_H-M   'P 1'
#
loop_
_entity.id
_entity.type
_entity.pdbx_description
1 polymer ?
#
loop_
_entity_poly.entity_id
_entity_poly.type
_entity_poly.pdbx_seq_one_letter_code
_entity_poly.pdbx_strand_id
1 'polypeptide(L)'
;MAALVQDETGEISYYDMPLNLNSINDYYHKKLTPKAAQEFISKRTGGIEVSQAKNAKEAGYAVFGKELFESFFKNYTEKQWGRLSETLPPDLFSRYQIRWDDNNEAFAGQFQGISETSYDDLFKSIVSHANETYNGSIDIIYNADFLVESEKIERQNRYSS
;
A
#
# COMPACT_ATOMS: atom_id res chain seq x y z
N MET A 1 9.66 -2.70 7.86
CA MET A 1 8.38 -3.21 8.42
C MET A 1 8.43 -4.72 8.33
N ALA A 2 7.79 -5.49 9.21
CA ALA A 2 7.84 -6.96 9.14
C ALA A 2 6.45 -7.59 9.22
N ALA A 3 6.26 -8.73 8.54
CA ALA A 3 5.05 -9.55 8.59
C ALA A 3 5.30 -10.85 9.36
N LEU A 4 4.39 -11.19 10.28
CA LEU A 4 4.41 -12.49 10.96
C LEU A 4 3.71 -13.52 10.06
N VAL A 5 4.47 -14.47 9.54
CA VAL A 5 4.00 -15.41 8.51
C VAL A 5 4.49 -16.82 8.86
N GLN A 6 3.69 -17.83 8.48
CA GLN A 6 4.10 -19.23 8.50
C GLN A 6 4.74 -19.59 7.16
N ASP A 7 5.94 -20.15 7.16
CA ASP A 7 6.69 -20.50 5.95
C ASP A 7 6.34 -21.89 5.38
N GLU A 8 7.04 -22.27 4.31
CA GLU A 8 6.83 -23.55 3.62
C GLU A 8 7.15 -24.79 4.48
N THR A 9 7.92 -24.63 5.56
CA THR A 9 8.23 -25.69 6.53
C THR A 9 7.22 -25.76 7.67
N GLY A 10 6.35 -24.75 7.78
CA GLY A 10 5.37 -24.60 8.83
C GLY A 10 5.87 -23.81 10.04
N GLU A 11 7.07 -23.21 9.99
CA GLU A 11 7.60 -22.35 11.04
C GLU A 11 7.00 -20.94 10.96
N ILE A 12 6.71 -20.31 12.10
CA ILE A 12 6.18 -18.95 12.17
C ILE A 12 7.32 -17.98 12.49
N SER A 13 7.59 -17.02 11.61
CA SER A 13 8.66 -16.04 11.78
C SER A 13 8.27 -14.65 11.23
N TYR A 14 9.14 -13.66 11.48
CA TYR A 14 9.01 -12.31 10.96
C TYR A 14 9.80 -12.17 9.65
N TYR A 15 9.14 -11.62 8.63
CA TYR A 15 9.71 -11.42 7.30
C TYR A 15 9.67 -9.96 6.89
N ASP A 16 10.71 -9.49 6.20
CA ASP A 16 10.82 -8.12 5.72
C ASP A 16 9.69 -7.76 4.74
N MET A 17 9.15 -6.56 4.93
CA MET A 17 8.19 -5.91 4.06
C MET A 17 8.65 -4.49 3.70
N PRO A 18 8.58 -4.09 2.41
CA PRO A 18 8.03 -4.85 1.28
C PRO A 18 8.87 -6.09 0.89
N LEU A 19 8.24 -7.09 0.26
CA LEU A 19 8.93 -8.32 -0.14
C LEU A 19 10.16 -8.00 -0.99
N ASN A 20 11.32 -8.46 -0.54
CA ASN A 20 12.60 -8.27 -1.19
C ASN A 20 13.35 -9.60 -1.33
N LEU A 21 14.61 -9.58 -1.80
CA LEU A 21 15.39 -10.80 -1.98
C LEU A 21 15.59 -11.58 -0.67
N ASN A 22 15.74 -10.87 0.46
CA ASN A 22 15.88 -11.49 1.78
C ASN A 22 14.58 -12.19 2.17
N SER A 23 13.42 -11.53 2.03
CA SER A 23 12.11 -12.15 2.30
C SER A 23 11.91 -13.44 1.51
N ILE A 24 12.33 -13.49 0.25
CA ILE A 24 12.25 -14.70 -0.59
C ILE A 24 13.21 -15.78 -0.09
N ASN A 25 14.46 -15.44 0.18
CA ASN A 25 15.45 -16.39 0.65
C ASN A 25 15.09 -16.98 2.02
N ASP A 26 14.58 -16.16 2.92
CA ASP A 26 14.18 -16.57 4.26
C ASP A 26 12.92 -17.44 4.21
N TYR A 27 11.89 -17.05 3.44
CA TYR A 27 10.64 -17.80 3.36
C TYR A 27 10.82 -19.20 2.74
N TYR A 28 11.70 -19.32 1.74
CA TYR A 28 11.95 -20.57 1.03
C TYR A 28 13.24 -21.29 1.47
N HIS A 29 13.88 -20.85 2.56
CA HIS A 29 15.13 -21.41 3.08
C HIS A 29 16.22 -21.59 2.02
N LYS A 30 16.45 -20.55 1.21
CA LYS A 30 17.38 -20.54 0.07
C LYS A 30 18.41 -19.43 0.14
N LYS A 31 19.41 -19.52 -0.75
CA LYS A 31 20.43 -18.51 -0.98
C LYS A 31 20.50 -18.16 -2.46
N LEU A 32 19.40 -17.64 -2.99
CA LEU A 32 19.26 -17.23 -4.37
C LEU A 32 19.94 -15.89 -4.62
N THR A 33 20.54 -15.75 -5.80
CA THR A 33 20.90 -14.45 -6.36
C THR A 33 19.66 -13.73 -6.89
N PRO A 34 19.70 -12.40 -7.11
CA PRO A 34 18.57 -11.65 -7.70
C PRO A 34 17.96 -12.32 -8.94
N LYS A 35 18.82 -12.73 -9.88
CA LYS A 35 18.40 -13.39 -11.12
C LYS A 35 17.75 -14.75 -10.86
N ALA A 36 18.35 -15.57 -9.97
CA ALA A 36 17.80 -16.87 -9.63
C ALA A 36 16.45 -16.75 -8.90
N ALA A 37 16.27 -15.72 -8.06
CA ALA A 37 15.02 -15.43 -7.37
C ALA A 37 13.91 -15.02 -8.35
N GLN A 38 14.21 -14.16 -9.33
CA GLN A 38 13.27 -13.78 -10.39
C GLN A 38 12.78 -15.01 -11.16
N GLU A 39 13.71 -15.87 -11.61
CA GLU A 39 13.36 -17.10 -12.33
C GLU A 39 12.57 -18.07 -11.45
N PHE A 40 12.91 -18.16 -10.16
CA PHE A 40 12.25 -19.02 -9.18
C PHE A 40 10.79 -18.61 -8.92
N ILE A 41 10.54 -17.30 -8.82
CA ILE A 41 9.18 -16.76 -8.63
C ILE A 41 8.39 -16.78 -9.94
N SER A 42 9.00 -16.44 -11.08
CA SER A 42 8.33 -16.49 -12.39
C SER A 42 7.76 -17.87 -12.72
N LYS A 43 8.48 -18.94 -12.36
CA LYS A 43 7.96 -20.32 -12.48
C LYS A 43 6.73 -20.58 -11.62
N ARG A 44 6.60 -19.91 -10.47
CA ARG A 44 5.46 -20.05 -9.53
C ARG A 44 4.27 -19.16 -9.89
N THR A 45 4.49 -18.03 -10.56
CA THR A 45 3.39 -17.21 -11.10
C THR A 45 2.77 -17.85 -12.34
N GLY A 46 3.46 -18.81 -12.97
CA GLY A 46 2.96 -19.54 -14.14
C GLY A 46 2.85 -18.68 -15.40
N GLY A 47 3.53 -17.51 -15.42
CA GLY A 47 3.45 -16.55 -16.52
C GLY A 47 2.11 -15.83 -16.62
N ILE A 48 1.31 -15.81 -15.56
CA ILE A 48 0.06 -15.04 -15.54
C ILE A 48 0.44 -13.55 -15.58
N GLU A 49 -0.07 -12.85 -16.59
CA GLU A 49 0.07 -11.41 -16.70
C GLU A 49 -0.93 -10.71 -15.78
N VAL A 50 -0.46 -9.72 -15.00
CA VAL A 50 -1.31 -8.96 -14.07
C VAL A 50 -2.45 -8.26 -14.81
N SER A 51 -2.21 -7.83 -16.05
CA SER A 51 -3.21 -7.18 -16.91
C SER A 51 -4.40 -8.08 -17.29
N GLN A 52 -4.28 -9.40 -17.13
CA GLN A 52 -5.34 -10.37 -17.40
C GLN A 52 -6.15 -10.73 -16.14
N ALA A 53 -5.71 -10.28 -14.96
CA ALA A 53 -6.39 -10.59 -13.71
C ALA A 53 -7.76 -9.93 -13.64
N LYS A 54 -8.76 -10.68 -13.17
CA LYS A 54 -10.15 -10.20 -13.04
C LYS A 54 -10.48 -9.70 -11.64
N ASN A 55 -9.63 -10.03 -10.67
CA ASN A 55 -9.82 -9.71 -9.26
C ASN A 55 -8.47 -9.61 -8.54
N ALA A 56 -8.50 -9.12 -7.30
CA ALA A 56 -7.29 -8.91 -6.50
C ALA A 56 -6.53 -10.22 -6.21
N LYS A 57 -7.23 -11.35 -6.06
CA LYS A 57 -6.58 -12.66 -5.88
C LYS A 57 -5.75 -13.06 -7.10
N GLU A 58 -6.34 -13.01 -8.29
CA GLU A 58 -5.64 -13.32 -9.54
C GLU A 58 -4.47 -12.36 -9.78
N ALA A 59 -4.65 -11.07 -9.51
CA ALA A 59 -3.58 -10.09 -9.63
C ALA A 59 -2.44 -10.38 -8.65
N GLY A 60 -2.76 -10.74 -7.40
CA GLY A 60 -1.78 -11.15 -6.40
C GLY A 60 -1.01 -12.43 -6.80
N TYR A 61 -1.70 -13.43 -7.36
CA TYR A 61 -1.06 -14.63 -7.89
C TYR A 61 -0.13 -14.33 -9.07
N ALA A 62 -0.52 -13.42 -9.95
CA ALA A 62 0.31 -12.98 -11.07
C ALA A 62 1.60 -12.28 -10.61
N VAL A 63 1.53 -11.48 -9.55
CA VAL A 63 2.70 -10.76 -9.00
C VAL A 63 3.59 -11.65 -8.14
N PHE A 64 3.01 -12.36 -7.17
CA PHE A 64 3.77 -13.03 -6.10
C PHE A 64 3.80 -14.55 -6.21
N GLY A 65 2.92 -15.14 -7.03
CA GLY A 65 2.60 -16.56 -6.99
C GLY A 65 1.62 -16.88 -5.85
N LYS A 66 1.03 -18.07 -5.92
CA LYS A 66 -0.02 -18.50 -4.99
C LYS A 66 0.44 -18.51 -3.53
N GLU A 67 1.57 -19.16 -3.27
CA GLU A 67 2.10 -19.40 -1.92
C GLU A 67 2.34 -18.08 -1.18
N LEU A 68 3.13 -17.16 -1.76
CA LEU A 68 3.40 -15.87 -1.13
C LEU A 68 2.15 -15.01 -0.99
N PHE A 69 1.24 -15.02 -1.97
CA PHE A 69 -0.01 -14.27 -1.85
C PHE A 69 -0.84 -14.74 -0.66
N GLU A 70 -1.04 -16.06 -0.52
CA GLU A 70 -1.85 -16.64 0.54
C GLU A 70 -1.23 -16.41 1.92
N SER A 71 0.10 -16.49 2.02
CA SER A 71 0.84 -16.33 3.26
C SER A 71 0.96 -14.88 3.72
N PHE A 72 1.21 -13.93 2.81
CA PHE A 72 1.51 -12.53 3.18
C PHE A 72 0.32 -11.58 3.01
N PHE A 73 -0.52 -11.78 2.00
CA PHE A 73 -1.45 -10.75 1.54
C PHE A 73 -2.91 -11.12 1.73
N LYS A 74 -3.33 -12.35 1.42
CA LYS A 74 -4.74 -12.74 1.37
C LYS A 74 -5.51 -12.35 2.63
N ASN A 75 -5.08 -12.85 3.79
CA ASN A 75 -5.81 -12.63 5.03
C ASN A 75 -5.74 -11.16 5.48
N TYR A 76 -4.62 -10.48 5.24
CA TYR A 76 -4.48 -9.05 5.54
C TYR A 76 -5.45 -8.21 4.68
N THR A 77 -5.47 -8.46 3.37
CA THR A 77 -6.36 -7.80 2.41
C THR A 77 -7.82 -8.06 2.75
N GLU A 78 -8.21 -9.30 2.98
CA GLU A 78 -9.61 -9.65 3.27
C GLU A 78 -10.08 -9.05 4.59
N LYS A 79 -9.19 -8.98 5.60
CA LYS A 79 -9.46 -8.30 6.86
C LYS A 79 -9.61 -6.78 6.68
N GLN A 80 -8.72 -6.15 5.93
CA GLN A 80 -8.75 -4.69 5.71
C GLN A 80 -10.00 -4.24 4.96
N TRP A 81 -10.43 -5.03 3.97
CA TRP A 81 -11.56 -4.68 3.11
C TRP A 81 -12.90 -5.31 3.54
N GLY A 82 -12.89 -6.23 4.51
CA GLY A 82 -14.09 -6.96 4.95
C GLY A 82 -14.74 -7.80 3.85
N ARG A 83 -13.98 -8.16 2.81
CA ARG A 83 -14.46 -8.83 1.59
C ARG A 83 -13.42 -9.81 1.08
N LEU A 84 -13.87 -10.88 0.44
CA LEU A 84 -13.00 -11.85 -0.20
C LEU A 84 -12.18 -11.18 -1.31
N SER A 85 -10.89 -11.56 -1.41
CA SER A 85 -9.95 -11.06 -2.43
C SER A 85 -10.41 -11.32 -3.86
N GLU A 86 -11.24 -12.35 -4.07
CA GLU A 86 -11.90 -12.68 -5.34
C GLU A 86 -12.98 -11.67 -5.76
N THR A 87 -13.49 -10.89 -4.82
CA THR A 87 -14.55 -9.88 -5.06
C THR A 87 -14.01 -8.46 -5.11
N LEU A 88 -12.70 -8.28 -4.93
CA LEU A 88 -12.01 -7.00 -4.97
C LEU A 88 -11.43 -6.75 -6.37
N PRO A 89 -11.35 -5.49 -6.81
CA PRO A 89 -10.81 -5.14 -8.13
C PRO A 89 -9.33 -5.54 -8.25
N PRO A 90 -8.86 -5.94 -9.45
CA PRO A 90 -7.48 -6.37 -9.68
C PRO A 90 -6.45 -5.26 -9.43
N ASP A 91 -6.83 -3.99 -9.61
CA ASP A 91 -5.98 -2.81 -9.39
C ASP A 91 -5.40 -2.70 -7.97
N LEU A 92 -5.97 -3.43 -7.00
CA LEU A 92 -5.43 -3.47 -5.66
C LEU A 92 -3.97 -3.95 -5.63
N PHE A 93 -3.60 -4.87 -6.53
CA PHE A 93 -2.24 -5.43 -6.59
C PHE A 93 -1.42 -4.96 -7.79
N SER A 94 -1.98 -4.19 -8.72
CA SER A 94 -1.30 -3.77 -9.96
C SER A 94 -0.07 -2.88 -9.72
N ARG A 95 -0.01 -2.18 -8.58
CA ARG A 95 1.11 -1.31 -8.18
C ARG A 95 2.21 -2.01 -7.37
N TYR A 96 2.01 -3.28 -6.99
CA TYR A 96 2.96 -3.98 -6.14
C TYR A 96 3.99 -4.73 -6.98
N GLN A 97 5.23 -4.75 -6.50
CA GLN A 97 6.34 -5.46 -7.11
C GLN A 97 7.23 -6.06 -6.02
N ILE A 98 7.84 -7.21 -6.29
CA ILE A 98 8.91 -7.76 -5.47
C ILE A 98 10.19 -6.98 -5.76
N ARG A 99 10.94 -6.63 -4.72
CA ARG A 99 12.28 -6.08 -4.87
C ARG A 99 13.29 -7.21 -5.00
N TRP A 100 14.22 -7.06 -5.94
CA TRP A 100 15.23 -8.09 -6.21
C TRP A 100 16.60 -7.74 -5.62
N ASP A 101 16.62 -6.77 -4.70
CA ASP A 101 17.75 -6.37 -3.87
C ASP A 101 17.42 -6.64 -2.38
N ASP A 102 18.31 -6.23 -1.49
CA ASP A 102 18.17 -6.31 -0.04
C ASP A 102 17.57 -5.04 0.59
N ASN A 103 17.06 -4.10 -0.21
CA ASN A 103 16.50 -2.84 0.29
C ASN A 103 15.14 -3.06 0.96
N ASN A 104 15.08 -2.81 2.27
CA ASN A 104 13.87 -2.94 3.10
C ASN A 104 13.18 -1.61 3.44
N GLU A 105 13.55 -0.49 2.82
CA GLU A 105 12.91 0.81 3.03
C GLU A 105 11.45 0.78 2.60
N ALA A 106 10.53 1.29 3.43
CA ALA A 106 9.10 1.26 3.10
C ALA A 106 8.75 2.13 1.87
N PHE A 107 9.49 3.21 1.64
CA PHE A 107 9.26 4.17 0.57
C PHE A 107 10.53 4.37 -0.25
N ALA A 108 10.38 4.54 -1.57
CA ALA A 108 11.50 4.79 -2.48
C ALA A 108 11.74 6.30 -2.74
N GLY A 109 11.04 7.18 -2.00
CA GLY A 109 11.12 8.62 -2.19
C GLY A 109 12.47 9.18 -1.72
N GLN A 110 13.03 10.14 -2.48
CA GLN A 110 14.28 10.81 -2.14
C GLN A 110 14.18 11.59 -0.82
N PHE A 111 13.03 12.23 -0.58
CA PHE A 111 12.78 13.00 0.63
C PHE A 111 11.74 12.26 1.46
N GLN A 112 12.14 11.85 2.65
CA GLN A 112 11.30 11.16 3.62
C GLN A 112 11.39 11.92 4.94
N GLY A 113 10.24 12.19 5.55
CA GLY A 113 10.18 12.93 6.79
C GLY A 113 8.76 13.02 7.32
N ILE A 114 8.66 13.37 8.59
CA ILE A 114 7.42 13.75 9.26
C ILE A 114 7.55 15.22 9.67
N SER A 115 6.43 15.90 9.89
CA SER A 115 6.47 17.26 10.46
C SER A 115 7.19 17.22 11.80
N GLU A 116 8.13 18.14 12.02
CA GLU A 116 8.87 18.25 13.29
C GLU A 116 7.96 18.66 14.45
N THR A 117 6.86 19.37 14.15
CA THR A 117 5.87 19.82 15.13
C THR A 117 4.62 18.94 15.07
N SER A 118 3.72 19.24 14.15
CA SER A 118 2.50 18.50 13.85
C SER A 118 2.07 18.76 12.42
N TYR A 119 1.22 17.90 11.86
CA TYR A 119 0.59 18.20 10.57
C TYR A 119 -0.38 19.38 10.67
N ASP A 120 -0.96 19.60 11.85
CA ASP A 120 -1.86 20.72 12.12
C ASP A 120 -1.13 22.07 11.97
N ASP A 121 0.02 22.22 12.60
CA ASP A 121 0.83 23.45 12.52
C ASP A 121 1.35 23.69 11.09
N LEU A 122 1.69 22.61 10.37
CA LEU A 122 2.08 22.68 8.97
C LEU A 122 0.94 23.24 8.11
N PHE A 123 -0.27 22.69 8.22
CA PHE A 123 -1.42 23.17 7.46
C PHE A 123 -1.84 24.58 7.84
N LYS A 124 -1.83 24.94 9.13
CA LYS A 124 -2.08 26.31 9.59
C LYS A 124 -1.11 27.31 8.98
N SER A 125 0.18 26.97 8.92
CA SER A 125 1.20 27.83 8.32
C SER A 125 0.97 28.05 6.82
N ILE A 126 0.64 26.97 6.09
CA ILE A 126 0.30 27.03 4.66
C ILE A 126 -0.94 27.92 4.43
N VAL A 127 -2.01 27.69 5.19
CA VAL A 127 -3.28 28.44 5.05
C VAL A 127 -3.12 29.90 5.47
N SER A 128 -2.40 30.19 6.55
CA SER A 128 -2.12 31.57 6.98
C SER A 128 -1.44 32.36 5.87
N HIS A 129 -0.39 31.80 5.27
CA HIS A 129 0.32 32.46 4.18
C HIS A 129 -0.54 32.64 2.92
N ALA A 130 -1.35 31.63 2.58
CA ALA A 130 -2.29 31.73 1.47
C ALA A 130 -3.34 32.83 1.71
N ASN A 131 -3.89 32.93 2.92
CA ASN A 131 -4.88 33.94 3.28
C ASN A 131 -4.31 35.36 3.29
N GLU A 132 -3.04 35.54 3.67
CA GLU A 132 -2.32 36.83 3.52
C GLU A 132 -2.19 37.23 2.04
N THR A 133 -1.96 36.26 1.15
CA THR A 133 -1.74 36.48 -0.29
C THR A 133 -3.04 36.70 -1.07
N TYR A 134 -4.12 36.01 -0.68
CA TYR A 134 -5.38 35.93 -1.45
C TYR A 134 -6.59 36.48 -0.69
N ASN A 135 -6.38 37.36 0.29
CA ASN A 135 -7.44 38.01 1.09
C ASN A 135 -8.42 37.03 1.78
N GLY A 136 -7.90 36.01 2.47
CA GLY A 136 -8.69 35.24 3.44
C GLY A 136 -9.71 34.26 2.87
N SER A 137 -9.37 33.52 1.80
CA SER A 137 -10.31 32.63 1.10
C SER A 137 -10.36 31.18 1.58
N ILE A 138 -9.58 30.78 2.60
CA ILE A 138 -9.48 29.38 3.04
C ILE A 138 -9.69 29.27 4.55
N ASP A 139 -10.72 28.52 4.95
CA ASP A 139 -11.03 28.17 6.34
C ASP A 139 -10.64 26.71 6.66
N ILE A 140 -10.12 26.47 7.86
CA ILE A 140 -9.86 25.12 8.39
C ILE A 140 -10.94 24.78 9.42
N ILE A 141 -11.66 23.69 9.20
CA ILE A 141 -12.72 23.20 10.10
C ILE A 141 -12.23 21.93 10.80
N TYR A 142 -12.24 21.96 12.14
CA TYR A 142 -11.84 20.82 12.98
C TYR A 142 -13.05 20.03 13.47
N ASN A 143 -12.81 18.77 13.84
CA ASN A 143 -13.82 17.87 14.43
C ASN A 143 -15.08 17.74 13.55
N ALA A 144 -14.89 17.85 12.23
CA ALA A 144 -15.95 17.78 11.26
C ALA A 144 -16.06 16.37 10.68
N ASP A 145 -17.30 15.91 10.49
CA ASP A 145 -17.57 14.84 9.54
C ASP A 145 -17.57 15.47 8.14
N PHE A 146 -16.63 15.04 7.30
CA PHE A 146 -16.46 15.59 5.97
C PHE A 146 -17.75 15.49 5.12
N LEU A 147 -18.46 14.36 5.18
CA LEU A 147 -19.66 14.15 4.36
C LEU A 147 -20.80 15.07 4.82
N VAL A 148 -20.92 15.30 6.13
CA VAL A 148 -21.96 16.19 6.69
C VAL A 148 -21.65 17.67 6.41
N GLU A 149 -20.42 18.11 6.67
CA GLU A 149 -20.07 19.52 6.55
C GLU A 149 -19.92 19.97 5.09
N SER A 150 -19.39 19.12 4.21
CA SER A 150 -19.29 19.43 2.77
C SER A 150 -20.66 19.71 2.15
N GLU A 151 -21.68 18.90 2.44
CA GLU A 151 -23.04 19.13 1.95
C GLU A 151 -23.63 20.47 2.41
N LYS A 152 -23.39 20.85 3.68
CA LYS A 152 -23.87 22.14 4.23
C LYS A 152 -23.23 23.31 3.50
N ILE A 153 -21.91 23.27 3.32
CA ILE A 153 -21.14 24.32 2.63
C ILE A 153 -21.58 24.42 1.16
N GLU A 154 -21.73 23.29 0.46
CA GLU A 154 -22.21 23.28 -0.92
C GLU A 154 -23.62 23.85 -1.07
N ARG A 155 -24.52 23.58 -0.10
CA ARG A 155 -25.85 24.20 -0.09
C ARG A 155 -25.75 25.70 0.12
N GLN A 156 -25.01 26.15 1.13
CA GLN A 156 -24.83 27.59 1.41
C GLN A 156 -24.27 28.34 0.20
N ASN A 157 -23.26 27.79 -0.47
CA ASN A 157 -22.67 28.39 -1.67
C ASN A 157 -23.65 28.48 -2.85
N ARG A 158 -24.50 27.46 -3.04
CA ARG A 158 -25.55 27.47 -4.08
C ARG A 158 -26.65 28.51 -3.85
N TYR A 159 -26.91 28.91 -2.61
CA TYR A 159 -27.92 29.92 -2.27
C TYR A 159 -27.34 31.33 -2.08
N SER A 160 -26.02 31.48 -2.13
CA SER A 160 -25.31 32.75 -1.97
C SER A 160 -24.82 33.36 -3.30
N SER A 161 -25.25 32.80 -4.43
CA SER A 161 -25.01 33.26 -5.81
C SER A 161 -26.32 33.60 -6.51
#